data_AF-A0A5B8KFV4-F1
#
_entry.id   AF-A0A5B8KFV4-F1
#
_cell.length_a   1.000
_cell.length_b   1.000
_cell.length_c   1.000
_cell.angle_alpha   90.00
_cell.angle_beta   90.00
_cell.angle_gamma   90.00
#
_symmetry.space_group_name_H-M   'P 1'
#
loop_
_entity.id
_entity.type
_entity.pdbx_description
1 polymer ?
#
loop_
_entity_poly.entity_id
_entity_poly.type
_entity_poly.pdbx_seq_one_letter_code
_entity_poly.pdbx_strand_id
1 'polypeptide(L)' 'MEQNPALEHETTLEHALDVARRNAKEAKRLLDDARAKREAGEVDDARVRQLEDLLTLAEEDLRRVTREQ' A
#
# COMPACT_ATOMS: atom_id res chain seq x y z
N MET A 1 -0.19 -36.64 0.71
CA MET A 1 -0.39 -35.56 -0.27
C MET A 1 0.94 -34.83 -0.35
N GLU A 2 1.63 -34.88 -1.48
CA GLU A 2 2.84 -34.08 -1.67
C GLU A 2 2.42 -32.64 -1.89
N GLN A 3 2.69 -31.75 -0.93
CA GLN A 3 2.53 -30.31 -1.11
C GLN A 3 3.63 -29.85 -2.04
N ASN A 4 3.26 -29.37 -3.22
CA ASN A 4 4.21 -28.93 -4.24
C ASN A 4 4.63 -27.48 -3.91
N PRO A 5 5.84 -27.25 -3.40
CA PRO A 5 6.24 -25.96 -2.82
C PRO A 5 6.30 -24.81 -3.83
N ALA A 6 6.39 -25.12 -5.13
CA ALA A 6 6.35 -24.13 -6.21
C ALA A 6 4.96 -23.47 -6.35
N LEU A 7 3.88 -24.25 -6.24
CA LEU A 7 2.50 -23.73 -6.32
C LEU A 7 2.11 -22.89 -5.09
N GLU A 8 2.65 -23.23 -3.91
CA GLU A 8 2.45 -22.42 -2.69
C GLU A 8 3.19 -21.06 -2.77
N HIS A 9 4.38 -21.01 -3.37
CA HIS A 9 5.11 -19.75 -3.57
C HIS A 9 4.42 -18.83 -4.58
N GLU A 10 3.96 -19.37 -5.71
CA GLU A 10 3.24 -18.60 -6.74
C GLU A 10 1.94 -17.97 -6.19
N THR A 11 1.15 -18.73 -5.42
CA THR A 11 -0.09 -18.21 -4.80
C THR A 11 0.18 -17.18 -3.69
N THR A 12 1.32 -17.29 -3.00
CA THR A 12 1.72 -16.34 -1.95
C THR A 12 2.20 -15.01 -2.56
N LEU A 13 2.92 -15.05 -3.68
CA LEU A 13 3.38 -13.84 -4.36
C LEU A 13 2.24 -13.09 -5.07
N GLU A 14 1.30 -13.80 -5.72
CA GLU A 14 0.08 -13.18 -6.23
C GLU A 14 -0.72 -12.51 -5.12
N HIS A 15 -0.86 -13.16 -3.96
CA HIS A 15 -1.53 -12.57 -2.80
C HIS A 15 -0.80 -11.33 -2.27
N ALA A 16 0.54 -11.37 -2.19
CA ALA A 16 1.34 -10.23 -1.78
C ALA A 16 1.17 -9.03 -2.74
N LEU A 17 1.10 -9.28 -4.05
CA LEU A 17 0.89 -8.24 -5.06
C LEU A 17 -0.48 -7.58 -4.91
N ASP A 18 -1.53 -8.38 -4.70
CA ASP A 18 -2.88 -7.88 -4.48
C ASP A 18 -2.99 -7.03 -3.20
N VAL A 19 -2.34 -7.47 -2.12
CA VAL A 19 -2.27 -6.72 -0.86
C VAL A 19 -1.51 -5.41 -1.06
N ALA A 20 -0.33 -5.42 -1.69
CA ALA A 20 0.45 -4.22 -1.95
C ALA A 20 -0.31 -3.20 -2.81
N ARG A 21 -1.05 -3.66 -3.84
CA ARG A 21 -1.92 -2.81 -4.66
C ARG A 21 -3.05 -2.17 -3.84
N ARG A 22 -3.70 -2.94 -2.98
CA ARG A 22 -4.78 -2.44 -2.11
C ARG A 22 -4.24 -1.41 -1.11
N ASN A 23 -3.08 -1.66 -0.53
CA ASN A 23 -2.44 -0.76 0.43
C ASN A 23 -2.07 0.58 -0.21
N ALA A 24 -1.42 0.57 -1.37
CA ALA A 24 -1.07 1.81 -2.08
C ALA A 24 -2.33 2.62 -2.46
N LYS A 25 -3.39 1.94 -2.91
CA LYS A 25 -4.67 2.59 -3.24
C LYS A 25 -5.33 3.22 -2.02
N GLU A 26 -5.30 2.54 -0.88
CA GLU A 26 -5.92 3.05 0.35
C GLU A 26 -5.11 4.19 0.97
N ALA A 27 -3.78 4.09 1.00
CA ALA A 27 -2.91 5.17 1.43
C ALA A 27 -3.15 6.46 0.63
N LYS A 28 -3.33 6.33 -0.70
CA LYS A 28 -3.67 7.47 -1.56
C LYS A 28 -5.03 8.09 -1.21
N ARG A 29 -6.06 7.27 -1.00
CA ARG A 29 -7.39 7.77 -0.60
C ARG A 29 -7.35 8.51 0.73
N LEU A 30 -6.64 7.96 1.72
CA LEU A 30 -6.47 8.60 3.01
C LEU A 30 -5.76 9.94 2.89
N LEU A 31 -4.73 10.02 2.04
CA LEU A 31 -4.02 11.27 1.78
C LEU A 31 -4.92 12.31 1.10
N ASP A 32 -5.69 11.91 0.08
CA ASP A 32 -6.61 12.80 -0.62
C ASP A 32 -7.70 13.35 0.34
N ASP A 33 -8.26 12.49 1.19
CA ASP A 33 -9.22 12.88 2.24
C ASP A 33 -8.58 13.81 3.29
N ALA A 34 -7.37 13.51 3.74
CA ALA A 34 -6.66 14.36 4.70
C ALA A 34 -6.31 15.75 4.13
N ARG A 35 -5.99 15.84 2.83
CA ARG A 35 -5.78 17.12 2.16
C ARG A 35 -7.06 17.96 2.12
N ALA A 36 -8.21 17.34 1.82
CA ALA A 36 -9.50 18.02 1.89
C ALA A 36 -9.85 18.47 3.33
N LYS A 37 -9.64 17.61 4.32
CA LYS A 37 -9.88 17.92 5.74
C LYS A 37 -8.95 18.99 6.30
N ARG A 38 -7.71 19.08 5.77
CA ARG A 38 -6.77 20.14 6.14
C ARG A 38 -7.29 21.51 5.71
N GLU A 39 -7.91 21.61 4.53
CA GLU A 39 -8.54 22.87 4.07
C GLU A 39 -9.69 23.30 4.99
N ALA A 40 -10.41 22.33 5.59
CA ALA A 40 -11.43 22.57 6.60
C ALA A 40 -10.86 22.81 8.02
N GLY A 41 -9.55 22.66 8.22
CA GLY A 41 -8.90 22.77 9.54
C GLY A 41 -9.16 21.59 10.48
N GLU A 42 -9.69 20.48 9.98
CA GLU A 42 -10.01 19.28 10.77
C GLU A 42 -8.78 18.41 11.07
N VAL A 43 -7.73 18.53 10.26
CA VAL A 43 -6.43 17.86 10.45
C VAL A 43 -5.29 18.83 10.18
N ASP A 44 -4.14 18.57 10.82
CA ASP A 44 -2.94 19.40 10.69
C ASP A 44 -2.02 18.96 9.54
N ASP A 45 -1.03 19.79 9.26
CA ASP A 45 0.05 19.49 8.30
C ASP A 45 0.81 18.20 8.66
N ALA A 46 0.95 17.91 9.95
CA ALA A 46 1.65 16.72 10.41
C ALA A 46 0.92 15.44 9.98
N ARG A 47 -0.41 15.41 10.08
CA ARG A 47 -1.23 14.28 9.61
C ARG A 47 -1.13 14.09 8.10
N VAL A 48 -1.17 15.17 7.33
CA VAL A 48 -1.01 15.08 5.87
C VAL A 48 0.36 14.48 5.53
N ARG A 49 1.42 14.96 6.19
CA ARG A 49 2.77 14.45 5.97
C ARG A 49 2.93 12.97 6.34
N GLN A 50 2.33 12.52 7.44
CA GLN A 50 2.32 11.10 7.80
C GLN A 50 1.68 10.21 6.72
N LEU A 51 0.63 10.71 6.07
CA LEU A 51 -0.06 9.98 4.99
C LEU A 51 0.71 10.02 3.66
N GLU A 52 1.48 11.09 3.41
CA GLU A 52 2.44 11.14 2.30
C GLU A 52 3.56 10.11 2.48
N ASP A 53 4.12 10.01 3.70
CA ASP A 53 5.15 9.02 4.03
C ASP A 53 4.59 7.59 3.91
N LEU A 54 3.35 7.36 4.35
CA LEU A 54 2.66 6.07 4.22
C LEU A 54 2.45 5.67 2.75
N LEU A 55 2.01 6.61 1.91
CA LEU A 55 1.85 6.34 0.47
C LEU A 55 3.20 6.00 -0.16
N THR A 56 4.25 6.75 0.18
CA THR A 56 5.61 6.49 -0.31
C THR A 56 6.07 5.07 0.03
N LEU A 57 5.87 4.64 1.28
CA LEU A 57 6.21 3.30 1.73
C LEU A 57 5.39 2.22 0.99
N ALA A 58 4.09 2.42 0.83
CA ALA A 58 3.22 1.47 0.14
C ALA A 58 3.56 1.35 -1.36
N GLU A 59 3.97 2.45 -2.01
CA GLU A 59 4.45 2.42 -3.39
C GLU A 59 5.81 1.73 -3.52
N GLU A 60 6.71 1.89 -2.53
CA GLU A 60 7.96 1.13 -2.48
C GLU A 60 7.72 -0.37 -2.35
N ASP A 61 6.82 -0.77 -1.46
CA ASP A 61 6.43 -2.17 -1.26
C ASP A 61 5.85 -2.77 -2.55
N LEU A 62 4.90 -2.07 -3.18
CA LEU A 62 4.34 -2.49 -4.47
C LEU A 62 5.42 -2.64 -5.55
N ARG A 63 6.39 -1.72 -5.61
CA ARG A 63 7.51 -1.82 -6.56
C ARG A 63 8.40 -3.04 -6.29
N ARG A 64 8.64 -3.39 -5.02
CA ARG A 64 9.44 -4.58 -4.65
C ARG A 64 8.72 -5.85 -5.05
N VAL A 65 7.46 -6.01 -4.64
CA VAL A 65 6.65 -7.18 -4.97
C VAL A 65 6.46 -7.34 -6.48
N THR A 66 6.29 -6.25 -7.22
CA THR A 66 6.21 -6.31 -8.70
C THR A 66 7.52 -6.72 -9.37
N ARG A 67 8.68 -6.46 -8.75
CA ARG A 67 10.00 -6.87 -9.28
C ARG A 67 10.36 -8.32 -8.91
N GLU A 68 9.73 -8.86 -7.87
CA GLU A 68 9.94 -10.22 -7.36
C GLU A 68 9.02 -11.27 -8.00
N GLN A 69 8.01 -10.83 -8.78
CA GLN A 69 7.17 -11.64 -9.67
C GLN A 69 7.90 -11.94 -10.99
#